data_AF-A0A1G2ZFB2-F1
#
_entry.id   AF-A0A1G2ZFB2-F1
#
_cell.length_a   1.000
_cell.length_b   1.000
_cell.length_c   1.000
_cell.angle_alpha   90.00
_cell.angle_beta   90.00
_cell.angle_gamma   90.00
#
_symmetry.space_group_name_H-M   'P 1'
#
loop_
_entity.id
_entity.type
_entity.pdbx_description
1 polymer ?
#
loop_
_entity_poly.entity_id
_entity_poly.type
_entity_poly.pdbx_seq_one_letter_code
_entity_poly.pdbx_strand_id
1 'polypeptide(L)'
;MKNHSIKFKTENAFTLIEVLLAVAILALVTVVLLSKKVEIMRDAGRARDYKVASLLASQKMAEIEMKKEIFGGQETFTEYGDFEGYPGFGWSYDVAKQYITIGAPPADGSQQKQYEIYLVNLYIKYPEARNESEYMKVVSYFPKVGGTDGQK
;
A
#
# COMPACT_ATOMS: atom_id res chain seq x y z
N MET A 1 -34.51 -74.85 27.73
CA MET A 1 -33.45 -74.18 26.95
C MET A 1 -34.05 -72.90 26.36
N LYS A 2 -33.55 -71.71 26.74
CA LYS A 2 -34.04 -70.42 26.23
C LYS A 2 -33.17 -69.99 25.06
N ASN A 3 -33.73 -69.96 23.84
CA ASN A 3 -33.04 -69.42 22.67
C ASN A 3 -33.01 -67.89 22.76
N HIS A 4 -31.82 -67.30 22.84
CA HIS A 4 -31.65 -65.84 22.75
C HIS A 4 -31.56 -65.46 21.27
N SER A 5 -32.68 -65.01 20.69
CA SER A 5 -32.68 -64.46 19.34
C SER A 5 -32.08 -63.07 19.36
N ILE A 6 -30.84 -62.93 18.88
CA ILE A 6 -30.17 -61.64 18.70
C ILE A 6 -30.89 -60.89 17.56
N LYS A 7 -31.60 -59.80 17.89
CA LYS A 7 -32.19 -58.90 16.91
C LYS A 7 -31.13 -57.88 16.47
N PHE A 8 -30.67 -57.98 15.23
CA PHE A 8 -29.90 -56.90 14.60
C PHE A 8 -30.85 -55.74 14.29
N LYS A 9 -30.58 -54.57 14.88
CA LYS A 9 -31.25 -53.31 14.56
C LYS A 9 -30.70 -52.84 13.22
N THR A 10 -31.51 -52.85 12.17
CA THR A 10 -31.18 -52.26 10.87
C THR A 10 -31.20 -50.74 11.04
N GLU A 11 -30.05 -50.17 11.40
CA GLU A 11 -29.85 -48.73 11.25
C GLU A 11 -29.68 -48.44 9.75
N ASN A 12 -30.37 -47.41 9.27
CA ASN A 12 -30.45 -47.06 7.85
C ASN A 12 -29.03 -46.87 7.28
N ALA A 13 -28.59 -47.82 6.45
CA ALA A 13 -27.35 -47.67 5.68
C ALA A 13 -27.53 -46.61 4.60
N PHE A 14 -26.47 -45.86 4.30
CA PHE A 14 -26.49 -44.84 3.24
C PHE A 14 -26.77 -45.48 1.88
N THR A 15 -27.66 -44.83 1.12
CA THR A 15 -27.94 -45.20 -0.26
C THR A 15 -26.79 -44.80 -1.18
N LEU A 16 -26.66 -45.49 -2.31
CA LEU A 16 -25.67 -45.13 -3.34
C LEU A 16 -25.85 -43.68 -3.82
N ILE A 17 -27.10 -43.21 -3.94
CA ILE A 17 -27.38 -41.85 -4.41
C ILE A 17 -26.93 -40.78 -3.39
N GLU A 18 -27.05 -41.05 -2.08
CA GLU A 18 -26.57 -40.13 -1.04
C GLU A 18 -25.05 -39.99 -1.08
N VAL A 19 -24.32 -41.08 -1.28
CA VAL A 19 -22.85 -41.04 -1.40
C VAL A 19 -22.43 -40.28 -2.66
N LEU A 20 -23.08 -40.53 -3.80
CA LEU A 20 -22.80 -39.82 -5.04
C LEU A 20 -23.11 -38.32 -4.94
N LEU A 21 -24.22 -37.97 -4.29
CA LEU A 21 -24.59 -36.58 -4.04
C LEU A 21 -23.57 -35.89 -3.11
N ALA A 22 -23.15 -36.55 -2.04
CA ALA A 22 -22.15 -36.03 -1.12
C ALA A 22 -20.81 -35.77 -1.84
N VAL A 23 -20.34 -36.71 -2.65
CA VAL A 23 -19.11 -36.55 -3.45
C VAL A 23 -19.25 -35.43 -4.47
N ALA A 24 -20.40 -35.30 -5.13
CA ALA A 24 -20.66 -34.20 -6.07
C ALA A 24 -20.58 -32.83 -5.38
N ILE A 25 -21.21 -32.68 -4.21
CA ILE A 25 -21.14 -31.45 -3.41
C ILE A 25 -19.69 -31.17 -2.98
N LEU A 26 -18.98 -32.18 -2.49
CA LEU A 26 -17.57 -32.04 -2.08
C LEU A 26 -16.68 -31.58 -3.24
N ALA A 27 -16.88 -32.13 -4.44
CA ALA A 27 -16.13 -31.72 -5.62
C ALA A 27 -16.36 -30.24 -5.95
N LEU A 28 -17.63 -29.78 -5.96
CA LEU A 28 -17.98 -28.39 -6.23
C LEU A 28 -17.37 -27.43 -5.20
N VAL A 29 -17.50 -27.74 -3.91
CA VAL A 29 -16.93 -26.93 -2.82
C VAL A 29 -15.40 -26.87 -2.93
N THR A 30 -14.75 -27.98 -3.28
CA THR A 30 -13.29 -28.03 -3.45
C THR A 30 -12.80 -27.08 -4.54
N VAL A 31 -13.49 -27.02 -5.68
CA VAL A 31 -13.14 -26.11 -6.78
C VAL A 31 -13.25 -24.64 -6.37
N VAL A 32 -14.33 -24.28 -5.64
CA VAL A 32 -14.53 -22.93 -5.12
C VAL A 32 -13.42 -22.57 -4.12
N LEU A 33 -13.11 -23.47 -3.18
CA LEU A 33 -12.06 -23.25 -2.19
C LEU A 33 -10.67 -23.09 -2.81
N LEU A 34 -10.35 -23.90 -3.83
CA LEU A 34 -9.06 -23.82 -4.51
C LEU A 34 -8.88 -22.47 -5.22
N SER A 35 -9.92 -22.01 -5.91
CA SER A 35 -9.94 -20.71 -6.58
C SER A 35 -9.71 -19.57 -5.58
N LYS A 36 -10.36 -19.63 -4.41
CA LYS A 36 -10.19 -18.64 -3.34
C LYS A 36 -8.83 -18.67 -2.67
N LYS A 37 -8.18 -19.83 -2.55
CA LYS A 37 -6.81 -19.91 -2.00
C LYS A 37 -5.80 -19.14 -2.84
N VAL A 38 -5.89 -19.21 -4.18
CA VAL A 38 -4.98 -18.48 -5.08
C VAL A 38 -5.15 -16.97 -4.92
N GLU A 39 -6.39 -16.49 -4.80
CA GLU A 39 -6.71 -15.07 -4.57
C GLU A 39 -6.09 -14.58 -3.25
N ILE A 40 -6.32 -15.30 -2.15
CA ILE A 40 -5.78 -14.96 -0.82
C ILE A 40 -4.25 -14.89 -0.83
N MET A 41 -3.57 -15.82 -1.53
CA MET A 41 -2.11 -15.80 -1.62
C MET A 41 -1.59 -14.57 -2.36
N ARG A 42 -2.26 -14.15 -3.43
CA ARG A 42 -1.91 -12.94 -4.18
C ARG A 42 -2.14 -11.69 -3.35
N ASP A 43 -3.26 -11.61 -2.66
CA ASP A 43 -3.57 -10.49 -1.77
C ASP A 43 -2.58 -10.39 -0.60
N ALA A 44 -2.18 -11.53 -0.04
CA ALA A 44 -1.12 -11.58 0.97
C ALA A 44 0.23 -11.07 0.43
N GLY A 45 0.56 -11.41 -0.83
CA GLY A 45 1.73 -10.89 -1.54
C GLY A 45 1.68 -9.36 -1.68
N ARG A 46 0.57 -8.82 -2.19
CA ARG A 46 0.36 -7.36 -2.33
C ARG A 46 0.40 -6.64 -1.00
N ALA A 47 -0.21 -7.19 0.05
CA ALA A 47 -0.18 -6.59 1.38
C ALA A 47 1.24 -6.55 1.95
N ARG A 48 2.06 -7.58 1.68
CA ARG A 48 3.48 -7.58 2.02
C ARG A 48 4.24 -6.50 1.24
N ASP A 49 4.07 -6.44 -0.08
CA ASP A 49 4.76 -5.47 -0.93
C ASP A 49 4.38 -4.04 -0.56
N TYR A 50 3.11 -3.78 -0.26
CA TYR A 50 2.63 -2.48 0.20
C TYR A 50 3.28 -2.07 1.53
N LYS A 51 3.41 -3.00 2.49
CA LYS A 51 4.11 -2.73 3.76
C LYS A 51 5.59 -2.40 3.55
N VAL A 52 6.27 -3.17 2.69
CA VAL A 52 7.68 -2.91 2.36
C VAL A 52 7.82 -1.57 1.66
N ALA A 53 6.99 -1.28 0.65
CA ALA A 53 6.98 0.00 -0.05
C ALA A 53 6.72 1.18 0.91
N SER A 54 5.81 1.03 1.87
CA SER A 54 5.55 2.06 2.87
C SER A 54 6.76 2.32 3.78
N LEU A 55 7.46 1.26 4.22
CA LEU A 55 8.68 1.40 5.00
C LEU A 55 9.78 2.12 4.20
N LEU A 56 10.00 1.66 2.96
CA LEU A 56 10.98 2.24 2.04
C LEU A 56 10.65 3.70 1.70
N ALA A 57 9.37 4.04 1.55
CA ALA A 57 8.92 5.41 1.33
C ALA A 57 9.28 6.31 2.52
N SER A 58 9.01 5.85 3.75
CA SER A 58 9.36 6.61 4.96
C SER A 58 10.87 6.82 5.09
N GLN A 59 11.67 5.79 4.81
CA GLN A 59 13.14 5.90 4.80
C GLN A 59 13.62 6.89 3.74
N LYS A 60 13.12 6.78 2.51
CA LYS A 60 13.51 7.67 1.41
C LYS A 60 13.07 9.12 1.66
N MET A 61 11.89 9.33 2.23
CA MET A 61 11.43 10.66 2.59
C MET A 61 12.34 11.30 3.66
N ALA A 62 12.77 10.54 4.66
CA ALA A 62 13.73 11.02 5.65
C ALA A 62 15.09 11.36 5.03
N GLU A 63 15.58 10.55 4.08
CA GLU A 63 16.80 10.87 3.32
C GLU A 63 16.66 12.18 2.53
N ILE A 64 15.52 12.39 1.87
CA ILE A 64 15.23 13.62 1.10
C ILE A 64 15.22 14.83 2.04
N GLU A 65 14.58 14.72 3.21
CA GLU A 65 14.54 15.79 4.23
C GLU A 65 15.95 16.22 4.69
N MET A 66 16.90 15.28 4.76
CA MET A 66 18.28 15.57 5.16
C MET A 66 19.11 16.25 4.06
N LYS A 67 18.70 16.16 2.79
CA LYS A 67 19.41 16.77 1.65
C LYS A 67 19.09 18.26 1.55
N LYS A 68 19.81 19.09 2.31
CA LYS A 68 19.65 20.57 2.32
C LYS A 68 19.78 21.22 0.93
N GLU A 69 20.52 20.60 0.01
CA GLU A 69 20.70 21.08 -1.37
C GLU A 69 19.38 21.14 -2.14
N ILE A 70 18.45 20.22 -1.86
CA ILE A 70 17.13 20.15 -2.50
C ILE A 70 16.28 21.35 -2.08
N PHE A 71 16.41 21.82 -0.84
CA PHE A 71 15.64 22.94 -0.27
C PHE A 71 16.39 24.28 -0.31
N GLY A 72 17.49 24.33 -1.08
CA GLY A 72 18.48 25.41 -1.05
C GLY A 72 18.43 26.40 -2.21
N GLY A 73 17.55 26.23 -3.21
CA GLY A 73 17.32 27.26 -4.24
C GLY A 73 17.12 26.80 -5.68
N GLN A 74 17.12 25.51 -5.99
CA GLN A 74 16.67 25.03 -7.32
C GLN A 74 15.14 25.02 -7.39
N GLU A 75 14.58 25.43 -8.54
CA GLU A 75 13.14 25.49 -8.78
C GLU A 75 12.50 24.09 -8.84
N THR A 76 13.23 23.13 -9.40
CA THR A 76 12.81 21.73 -9.52
C THR A 76 13.98 20.77 -9.36
N PHE A 77 13.73 19.65 -8.67
CA PHE A 77 14.68 18.56 -8.52
C PHE A 77 13.98 17.23 -8.83
N THR A 78 14.64 16.35 -9.57
CA THR A 78 14.09 15.02 -9.88
C THR A 78 15.19 13.99 -9.84
N GLU A 79 14.94 12.87 -9.17
CA GLU A 79 15.87 11.76 -9.08
C GLU A 79 15.10 10.44 -9.06
N TYR A 80 15.75 9.37 -9.50
CA TYR A 80 15.20 8.02 -9.53
C TYR A 80 16.28 7.01 -9.24
N GLY A 81 15.88 5.82 -8.82
CA GLY A 81 16.80 4.71 -8.58
C GLY A 81 16.09 3.47 -8.07
N ASP A 82 16.88 2.45 -7.76
CA ASP A 82 16.40 1.21 -7.17
C ASP A 82 16.77 1.15 -5.68
N PHE A 83 16.06 0.33 -4.91
CA PHE A 83 16.43 0.06 -3.52
C PHE A 83 17.39 -1.12 -3.43
N GLU A 84 18.59 -0.87 -2.89
CA GLU A 84 19.55 -1.93 -2.62
C GLU A 84 18.99 -2.95 -1.63
N GLY A 85 19.12 -4.25 -1.96
CA GLY A 85 18.58 -5.32 -1.12
C GLY A 85 17.07 -5.59 -1.29
N TYR A 86 16.37 -4.82 -2.12
CA TYR A 86 14.94 -4.99 -2.41
C TYR A 86 14.69 -5.12 -3.92
N PRO A 87 14.92 -6.32 -4.51
CA PRO A 87 14.74 -6.54 -5.95
C PRO A 87 13.33 -6.20 -6.41
N GLY A 88 13.22 -5.44 -7.51
CA GLY A 88 11.95 -5.01 -8.08
C GLY A 88 11.30 -3.81 -7.37
N PHE A 89 11.88 -3.32 -6.28
CA PHE A 89 11.51 -2.05 -5.69
C PHE A 89 12.37 -0.92 -6.23
N GLY A 90 11.72 0.15 -6.64
CA GLY A 90 12.37 1.37 -7.11
C GLY A 90 11.69 2.61 -6.57
N TRP A 91 12.35 3.73 -6.71
CA TRP A 91 11.85 5.02 -6.28
C TRP A 91 12.11 6.08 -7.33
N SER A 92 11.22 7.07 -7.38
CA SER A 92 11.46 8.33 -8.06
C SER A 92 10.84 9.44 -7.24
N TYR A 93 11.42 10.63 -7.26
CA TYR A 93 10.79 11.78 -6.63
C TYR A 93 10.96 13.03 -7.47
N ASP A 94 9.95 13.89 -7.37
CA ASP A 94 9.98 15.25 -7.89
C ASP A 94 9.79 16.23 -6.74
N VAL A 95 10.59 17.29 -6.76
CA VAL A 95 10.49 18.41 -5.82
C VAL A 95 10.20 19.65 -6.62
N ALA A 96 9.16 20.38 -6.23
CA ALA A 96 8.75 21.62 -6.85
C ALA A 96 8.57 22.72 -5.80
N LYS A 97 9.15 23.88 -6.08
CA LYS A 97 8.94 25.09 -5.28
C LYS A 97 7.54 25.65 -5.51
N GLN A 98 6.86 26.01 -4.43
CA GLN A 98 5.52 26.59 -4.46
C GLN A 98 5.39 27.73 -3.44
N TYR A 99 4.47 28.64 -3.71
CA TYR A 99 4.10 29.72 -2.80
C TYR A 99 2.69 29.48 -2.30
N ILE A 100 2.53 29.43 -0.98
CA ILE A 100 1.20 29.31 -0.36
C ILE A 100 0.87 30.56 0.44
N THR A 101 -0.40 30.93 0.43
CA THR A 101 -0.96 31.91 1.36
C THR A 101 -1.55 31.17 2.56
N ILE A 102 -1.21 31.63 3.76
CA ILE A 102 -1.75 31.06 5.01
C ILE A 102 -2.59 32.14 5.69
N GLY A 103 -3.82 31.79 6.07
CA GLY A 103 -4.74 32.66 6.78
C GLY A 103 -5.83 33.29 5.90
N ALA A 104 -6.76 34.00 6.55
CA ALA A 104 -7.81 34.73 5.86
C ALA A 104 -7.25 35.97 5.14
N PRO A 105 -7.88 36.44 4.03
CA PRO A 105 -7.52 37.70 3.40
C PRO A 105 -7.61 38.85 4.41
N PRO A 106 -6.63 39.77 4.47
CA PRO A 106 -6.68 40.89 5.39
C PRO A 106 -7.91 41.78 5.11
N ALA A 107 -8.65 42.12 6.17
CA ALA A 107 -9.85 42.95 6.06
C ALA A 107 -9.55 44.40 5.64
N ASP A 108 -8.31 44.84 5.84
CA ASP A 108 -7.77 46.14 5.46
C ASP A 108 -7.31 46.21 4.00
N GLY A 109 -7.42 45.11 3.24
CA GLY A 109 -6.95 45.02 1.86
C GLY A 109 -5.44 44.89 1.72
N SER A 110 -4.69 44.67 2.81
CA SER A 110 -3.26 44.44 2.79
C SER A 110 -2.90 43.15 2.02
N GLN A 111 -1.70 43.10 1.43
CA GLN A 111 -1.23 41.90 0.74
C GLN A 111 -1.05 40.74 1.73
N GLN A 112 -1.52 39.57 1.33
CA GLN A 112 -1.47 38.36 2.13
C GLN A 112 -0.05 37.77 2.14
N LYS A 113 0.47 37.41 3.31
CA LYS A 113 1.83 36.87 3.44
C LYS A 113 1.94 35.53 2.71
N GLN A 114 2.85 35.44 1.75
CA GLN A 114 3.17 34.22 1.03
C GLN A 114 4.38 33.53 1.65
N TYR A 115 4.29 32.21 1.78
CA TYR A 115 5.35 31.36 2.27
C TYR A 115 5.88 30.47 1.15
N GLU A 116 7.19 30.44 1.00
CA GLU A 116 7.89 29.53 0.10
C GLU A 116 7.95 28.13 0.74
N ILE A 117 7.37 27.16 0.04
CA ILE A 117 7.39 25.74 0.41
C ILE A 117 7.92 24.89 -0.75
N TYR A 118 8.39 23.69 -0.42
CA TYR A 118 8.79 22.68 -1.38
C TYR A 118 7.81 21.52 -1.30
N LEU A 119 7.10 21.24 -2.40
CA LEU A 119 6.28 20.06 -2.56
C LEU A 119 7.19 18.91 -3.02
N VAL A 120 7.21 17.82 -2.27
CA VAL A 120 7.91 16.58 -2.64
C VAL A 120 6.87 15.52 -2.97
N ASN A 121 6.85 15.05 -4.21
CA ASN A 121 6.13 13.85 -4.61
C ASN A 121 7.13 12.71 -4.71
N LEU A 122 6.95 11.67 -3.89
CA LEU A 122 7.73 10.44 -3.91
C LEU A 122 6.86 9.31 -4.45
N TYR A 123 7.38 8.57 -5.43
CA TYR A 123 6.76 7.40 -6.00
C TYR A 123 7.61 6.17 -5.68
N ILE A 124 6.98 5.12 -5.16
CA ILE A 124 7.60 3.83 -4.93
C ILE A 124 7.01 2.80 -5.88
N LYS A 125 7.87 2.28 -6.75
CA LYS A 125 7.61 1.10 -7.57
C LYS A 125 7.80 -0.14 -6.70
N TYR A 126 6.85 -1.06 -6.74
CA TYR A 126 6.95 -2.39 -6.12
C TYR A 126 6.83 -3.49 -7.18
N PRO A 127 7.27 -4.74 -6.90
CA PRO A 127 7.45 -5.77 -7.92
C PRO A 127 6.20 -6.13 -8.73
N GLU A 128 5.01 -6.15 -8.12
CA GLU A 128 3.76 -6.43 -8.82
C GLU A 128 3.20 -5.25 -9.64
N ALA A 129 3.74 -4.03 -9.48
CA ALA A 129 3.21 -2.85 -10.16
C ALA A 129 3.42 -2.94 -11.67
N ARG A 130 2.34 -2.86 -12.44
CA ARG A 130 2.38 -3.00 -13.90
C ARG A 130 2.63 -1.69 -14.63
N ASN A 131 2.31 -0.57 -13.99
CA ASN A 131 2.35 0.76 -14.55
C ASN A 131 2.56 1.80 -13.43
N GLU A 132 2.89 3.03 -13.81
CA GLU A 132 3.16 4.11 -12.86
C GLU A 132 1.92 4.55 -12.05
N SER A 133 0.71 4.32 -12.56
CA SER A 133 -0.52 4.63 -11.81
C SER A 133 -0.74 3.70 -10.62
N GLU A 134 -0.08 2.55 -10.60
CA GLU A 134 -0.08 1.61 -9.49
C GLU A 134 0.99 1.92 -8.45
N TYR A 135 1.93 2.82 -8.72
CA TYR A 135 3.01 3.15 -7.77
C TYR A 135 2.42 3.78 -6.51
N MET A 136 3.04 3.49 -5.37
CA MET A 136 2.69 4.18 -4.13
C MET A 136 3.18 5.62 -4.22
N LYS A 137 2.26 6.58 -4.15
CA LYS A 137 2.59 8.01 -4.09
C LYS A 137 2.52 8.51 -2.65
N VAL A 138 3.61 9.14 -2.19
CA VAL A 138 3.68 9.86 -0.92
C VAL A 138 3.96 11.33 -1.22
N VAL A 139 3.17 12.21 -0.63
CA VAL A 139 3.27 13.66 -0.85
C VAL A 139 3.61 14.33 0.48
N SER A 140 4.63 15.19 0.47
CA SER A 140 5.03 15.98 1.64
C SER A 140 5.32 17.42 1.27
N TYR A 141 5.17 18.32 2.24
CA TYR A 141 5.47 19.74 2.11
C TYR A 141 6.57 20.10 3.10
N PHE A 142 7.62 20.75 2.62
CA PHE A 142 8.74 21.19 3.43
C PHE A 142 8.87 22.71 3.40
N PRO A 143 9.09 23.37 4.55
CA PRO A 143 9.42 24.78 4.56
C PRO A 143 10.83 25.00 4.00
N LYS A 144 11.09 26.20 3.46
CA LYS A 144 12.45 26.59 3.08
C LYS A 144 13.39 26.55 4.30
N VAL A 145 14.48 25.78 4.18
CA VAL A 145 15.51 25.69 5.22
C VAL A 145 16.50 26.85 5.03
N GLY A 146 16.21 28.01 5.63
CA GLY A 146 17.11 29.18 5.54
C GLY A 146 16.46 30.55 5.66
N GLY A 147 15.52 30.74 6.58
CA GLY A 147 14.99 32.05 6.93
C GLY A 147 14.85 32.18 8.43
N THR A 148 15.76 32.91 9.07
CA THR A 148 15.48 33.61 10.32
C THR A 148 14.33 34.58 10.08
N ASP A 149 13.09 34.09 10.11
CA ASP A 149 11.90 34.93 10.24
C ASP A 149 11.50 34.92 11.71
N GLY A 150 12.41 35.51 12.49
CA GLY A 150 12.35 35.70 13.92
C GLY A 150 12.96 37.04 14.26
N GLN A 151 12.53 38.10 13.58
CA GLN A 151 12.59 39.44 14.16
C GLN A 151 11.22 39.74 14.76
N LYS A 152 11.25 39.85 16.09
CA LYS A 152 10.19 40.36 16.94
C LYS A 152 9.80 41.77 16.56
#